data_AF-A0A1Y1V0D4-F1
#
_entry.id   AF-A0A1Y1V0D4-F1
#
_cell.length_a   1.000
_cell.length_b   1.000
_cell.length_c   1.000
_cell.angle_alpha   90.00
_cell.angle_beta   90.00
_cell.angle_gamma   90.00
#
_symmetry.space_group_name_H-M   'P 1'
#
loop_
_entity.id
_entity.type
_entity.pdbx_description
1 polymer ?
#
loop_
_entity_poly.entity_id
_entity_poly.type
_entity_poly.pdbx_seq_one_letter_code
_entity_poly.pdbx_strand_id
1 'polypeptide(L)'
;MFKKVSVILSLISIINTVQCYSCDPNTCKLPDCLCPSHLPPGGIDPKDAPQFVLISYDDAVNDSTFGIIKNMYKGLAHSNGCPVVATHFLQNQYTNYHYVQQLYSQGDEIALHTFYHTELASQKEIESGKTVISTFAGIPETEIKGFRAPFLKYNNELLQSIQNLKLLYDSSTSSVREDTTWPYTLDNGVSDEFDCQALNICGSITNHNGIWEIPLYSTFYTNNNPPVSMDPPYDDGALLDVLKTNFNNRYNGNRQPMAIAVHAIHCNEPEAKVSLYRNFIKWALSQKDVYFVTYSQLIEYMKNPVKASELSGHPAISCSKFNTYTVNGNEICDGIDNNSDGNIDEGLVENCGIGNTYFSTCFGCPTSEPSVDNPSPSRNGNRILVPSMGCTEGTWDPITSSCVSTTGSTYLDTTTSEKVVTEDNINNGGDNNKSGSLSSFIPTSIINISLVTILISYIINFF
;
A
#
# COMPACT_ATOMS: atom_id res chain seq x y z
N MET A 1 -58.03 11.84 -55.11
CA MET A 1 -58.53 10.47 -54.84
C MET A 1 -57.31 9.62 -54.49
N PHE A 2 -57.07 9.37 -53.17
CA PHE A 2 -56.09 8.42 -52.57
C PHE A 2 -54.59 8.68 -52.88
N LYS A 3 -53.63 8.73 -51.95
CA LYS A 3 -53.41 8.04 -50.67
C LYS A 3 -52.58 8.92 -49.71
N LYS A 4 -52.92 8.85 -48.43
CA LYS A 4 -52.12 9.30 -47.28
C LYS A 4 -50.83 8.46 -47.18
N VAL A 5 -49.71 9.08 -46.88
CA VAL A 5 -48.56 8.40 -46.26
C VAL A 5 -48.18 9.22 -45.02
N SER A 6 -48.62 8.75 -43.87
CA SER A 6 -48.05 9.12 -42.57
C SER A 6 -46.69 8.45 -42.46
N VAL A 7 -45.64 9.23 -42.25
CA VAL A 7 -44.38 8.72 -41.72
C VAL A 7 -44.27 9.26 -40.30
N ILE A 8 -44.59 8.41 -39.32
CA ILE A 8 -44.26 8.63 -37.92
C ILE A 8 -42.81 8.16 -37.79
N LEU A 9 -41.87 9.10 -37.67
CA LEU A 9 -40.52 8.78 -37.19
C LEU A 9 -40.59 8.65 -35.66
N SER A 10 -40.67 7.41 -35.19
CA SER A 10 -40.37 7.07 -33.80
C SER A 10 -38.84 7.08 -33.62
N LEU A 11 -38.28 8.26 -33.35
CA LEU A 11 -36.92 8.35 -32.78
C LEU A 11 -37.02 7.89 -31.33
N ILE A 12 -36.91 6.58 -31.10
CA ILE A 12 -36.50 6.06 -29.81
C ILE A 12 -35.00 6.37 -29.72
N SER A 13 -34.66 7.55 -29.20
CA SER A 13 -33.35 7.74 -28.60
C SER A 13 -33.27 6.72 -27.48
N ILE A 14 -32.46 5.68 -27.68
CA ILE A 14 -31.93 4.89 -26.58
C ILE A 14 -31.00 5.86 -25.84
N ILE A 15 -31.58 6.62 -24.91
CA ILE A 15 -30.80 7.25 -23.87
C ILE A 15 -30.31 6.07 -23.04
N ASN A 16 -29.10 5.58 -23.32
CA ASN A 16 -28.38 4.80 -22.33
C ASN A 16 -28.23 5.72 -21.12
N THR A 17 -29.15 5.61 -20.17
CA THR A 17 -29.01 6.24 -18.87
C THR A 17 -27.79 5.59 -18.25
N VAL A 18 -26.65 6.28 -18.31
CA VAL A 18 -25.51 5.94 -17.47
C VAL A 18 -26.05 6.02 -16.05
N GLN A 19 -26.21 4.86 -15.41
CA GLN A 19 -26.66 4.82 -14.04
C GLN A 19 -25.51 5.36 -13.19
N CYS A 20 -25.63 6.61 -12.76
CA CYS A 20 -24.69 7.22 -11.82
C CYS A 20 -24.62 6.37 -10.55
N TYR A 21 -23.42 6.28 -10.00
CA TYR A 21 -23.17 5.66 -8.70
C TYR A 21 -24.15 6.20 -7.63
N SER A 22 -24.65 5.31 -6.78
CA SER A 22 -25.54 5.67 -5.67
C SER A 22 -25.28 4.78 -4.46
N CYS A 23 -25.12 5.41 -3.29
CA CYS A 23 -24.96 4.73 -2.01
C CYS A 23 -25.81 5.46 -0.96
N ASP A 24 -26.65 4.71 -0.24
CA ASP A 24 -27.42 5.26 0.88
C ASP A 24 -26.63 5.10 2.19
N PRO A 25 -26.11 6.20 2.77
CA PRO A 25 -25.34 6.13 4.01
C PRO A 25 -26.20 5.73 5.21
N ASN A 26 -27.53 5.63 5.10
CA ASN A 26 -28.39 5.13 6.18
C ASN A 26 -28.43 3.60 6.24
N THR A 27 -28.19 2.91 5.12
CA THR A 27 -28.17 1.45 5.03
C THR A 27 -26.74 0.90 5.03
N CYS A 28 -25.82 1.61 4.39
CA CYS A 28 -24.40 1.28 4.38
C CYS A 28 -23.71 1.86 5.63
N LYS A 29 -23.49 1.01 6.64
CA LYS A 29 -22.96 1.40 7.95
C LYS A 29 -21.74 0.57 8.36
N LEU A 30 -20.79 1.24 9.01
CA LEU A 30 -19.62 0.62 9.62
C LEU A 30 -20.03 -0.42 10.69
N PRO A 31 -19.21 -1.47 10.91
CA PRO A 31 -17.90 -1.70 10.27
C PRO A 31 -17.99 -2.40 8.90
N ASP A 32 -19.17 -2.85 8.49
CA ASP A 32 -19.32 -3.76 7.34
C ASP A 32 -19.45 -3.02 6.01
N CYS A 33 -19.93 -1.77 6.00
CA CYS A 33 -20.15 -0.99 4.79
C CYS A 33 -19.84 0.49 5.02
N LEU A 34 -19.16 1.14 4.07
CA LEU A 34 -18.95 2.58 4.06
C LEU A 34 -19.13 3.15 2.64
N CYS A 35 -19.98 4.17 2.50
CA CYS A 35 -20.09 4.92 1.24
C CYS A 35 -18.85 5.78 1.00
N PRO A 36 -18.44 6.02 -0.26
CA PRO A 36 -17.37 6.94 -0.60
C PRO A 36 -17.68 8.34 -0.09
N SER A 37 -16.66 8.98 0.50
CA SER A 37 -16.76 10.31 1.09
C SER A 37 -15.43 11.03 0.93
N HIS A 38 -15.49 12.33 0.58
CA HIS A 38 -14.30 13.19 0.63
C HIS A 38 -13.91 13.55 2.05
N LEU A 39 -14.85 13.49 3.01
CA LEU A 39 -14.60 13.79 4.42
C LEU A 39 -14.13 12.54 5.18
N PRO A 40 -13.35 12.72 6.26
CA PRO A 40 -12.94 11.62 7.13
C PRO A 40 -14.10 10.75 7.59
N PRO A 41 -13.89 9.42 7.72
CA PRO A 41 -14.92 8.51 8.21
C PRO A 41 -15.34 8.85 9.64
N GLY A 42 -16.54 8.41 10.04
CA GLY A 42 -17.06 8.62 11.39
C GLY A 42 -17.55 10.04 11.70
N GLY A 43 -17.58 10.94 10.70
CA GLY A 43 -18.00 12.33 10.90
C GLY A 43 -16.97 13.17 11.66
N ILE A 44 -15.71 12.76 11.62
CA ILE A 44 -14.59 13.47 12.24
C ILE A 44 -14.32 14.76 11.45
N ASP A 45 -14.16 15.88 12.16
CA ASP A 45 -13.72 17.14 11.57
C ASP A 45 -12.31 16.93 10.97
N PRO A 46 -12.04 17.31 9.70
CA PRO A 46 -10.74 17.13 9.08
C PRO A 46 -9.53 17.56 9.93
N LYS A 47 -9.65 18.61 10.75
CA LYS A 47 -8.54 19.06 11.62
C LYS A 47 -8.20 18.09 12.76
N ASP A 48 -9.13 17.22 13.12
CA ASP A 48 -9.01 16.23 14.21
C ASP A 48 -8.67 14.83 13.66
N ALA A 49 -8.67 14.64 12.34
CA ALA A 49 -8.40 13.35 11.71
C ALA A 49 -6.88 13.06 11.61
N PRO A 50 -6.43 11.82 11.88
CA PRO A 50 -5.05 11.42 11.60
C PRO A 50 -4.76 11.51 10.09
N GLN A 51 -3.52 11.81 9.74
CA GLN A 51 -3.04 11.68 8.36
C GLN A 51 -2.34 10.34 8.19
N PHE A 52 -2.87 9.49 7.31
CA PHE A 52 -2.21 8.24 6.95
C PHE A 52 -1.34 8.41 5.72
N VAL A 53 -0.18 7.74 5.72
CA VAL A 53 0.69 7.58 4.56
C VAL A 53 0.89 6.10 4.30
N LEU A 54 0.62 5.66 3.08
CA LEU A 54 0.74 4.28 2.63
C LEU A 54 1.95 4.14 1.73
N ILE A 55 2.91 3.31 2.11
CA ILE A 55 4.02 2.91 1.22
C ILE A 55 3.64 1.59 0.59
N SER A 56 3.70 1.49 -0.74
CA SER A 56 3.54 0.20 -1.41
C SER A 56 4.53 -0.04 -2.52
N TYR A 57 4.90 -1.31 -2.65
CA TYR A 57 5.69 -1.83 -3.75
C TYR A 57 4.89 -2.87 -4.50
N ASP A 58 4.91 -2.77 -5.82
CA ASP A 58 4.39 -3.80 -6.70
C ASP A 58 5.55 -4.66 -7.24
N ASP A 59 5.21 -5.84 -7.77
CA ASP A 59 6.11 -6.83 -8.37
C ASP A 59 6.95 -7.67 -7.40
N ALA A 60 8.05 -8.23 -7.91
CA ALA A 60 8.81 -9.29 -7.27
C ALA A 60 9.80 -8.72 -6.27
N VAL A 61 9.88 -9.36 -5.11
CA VAL A 61 10.95 -9.14 -4.13
C VAL A 61 12.07 -10.13 -4.41
N ASN A 62 13.23 -9.64 -4.83
CA ASN A 62 14.39 -10.46 -5.16
C ASN A 62 15.70 -9.71 -4.92
N ASP A 63 16.84 -10.28 -5.33
CA ASP A 63 18.17 -9.70 -5.10
C ASP A 63 18.32 -8.27 -5.65
N SER A 64 17.61 -7.94 -6.74
CA SER A 64 17.66 -6.61 -7.37
C SER A 64 16.81 -5.57 -6.63
N THR A 65 15.74 -5.99 -5.95
CA THR A 65 14.76 -5.07 -5.35
C THR A 65 14.85 -4.99 -3.83
N PHE A 66 15.28 -6.06 -3.16
CA PHE A 66 15.24 -6.16 -1.70
C PHE A 66 16.09 -5.09 -0.99
N GLY A 67 17.29 -4.80 -1.50
CA GLY A 67 18.14 -3.73 -0.97
C GLY A 67 17.50 -2.34 -1.11
N ILE A 68 16.87 -2.06 -2.25
CA ILE A 68 16.20 -0.79 -2.53
C ILE A 68 15.03 -0.57 -1.57
N ILE A 69 14.20 -1.61 -1.42
CA ILE A 69 13.05 -1.63 -0.50
C ILE A 69 13.50 -1.28 0.92
N LYS A 70 14.48 -2.00 1.46
CA LYS A 70 14.97 -1.78 2.83
C LYS A 70 15.53 -0.38 3.01
N ASN A 71 16.36 0.08 2.08
CA ASN A 71 17.03 1.39 2.18
C ASN A 71 16.03 2.56 2.16
N MET A 72 14.87 2.40 1.52
CA MET A 72 13.88 3.48 1.44
C MET A 72 13.22 3.78 2.79
N TYR A 73 12.87 2.79 3.61
CA TYR A 73 12.08 3.03 4.84
C TYR A 73 12.45 2.18 6.06
N LYS A 74 13.06 1.00 5.92
CA LYS A 74 13.40 0.17 7.08
C LYS A 74 14.38 0.91 8.01
N GLY A 75 14.30 0.57 9.29
CA GLY A 75 14.98 1.27 10.38
C GLY A 75 14.29 2.58 10.81
N LEU A 76 13.38 3.18 10.04
CA LEU A 76 12.63 4.34 10.51
C LEU A 76 11.53 3.93 11.49
N ALA A 77 11.25 4.76 12.49
CA ALA A 77 10.20 4.53 13.46
C ALA A 77 9.47 5.83 13.85
N HIS A 78 8.20 5.69 14.20
CA HIS A 78 7.38 6.72 14.78
C HIS A 78 7.85 7.07 16.20
N SER A 79 7.39 8.20 16.74
CA SER A 79 7.73 8.65 18.10
C SER A 79 7.28 7.67 19.19
N ASN A 80 6.22 6.89 18.94
CA ASN A 80 5.75 5.82 19.83
C ASN A 80 6.62 4.55 19.78
N GLY A 81 7.64 4.50 18.92
CA GLY A 81 8.54 3.36 18.74
C GLY A 81 8.09 2.32 17.72
N CYS A 82 6.89 2.44 17.14
CA CYS A 82 6.45 1.53 16.09
C CYS A 82 7.20 1.81 14.78
N PRO A 83 7.64 0.76 14.05
CA PRO A 83 8.38 0.93 12.80
C PRO A 83 7.52 1.55 11.70
N VAL A 84 8.18 2.17 10.72
CA VAL A 84 7.55 2.44 9.42
C VAL A 84 7.40 1.10 8.69
N VAL A 85 6.21 0.86 8.17
CA VAL A 85 5.83 -0.37 7.47
C VAL A 85 5.40 -0.04 6.05
N ALA A 86 5.46 -1.06 5.18
CA ALA A 86 4.97 -0.98 3.80
C ALA A 86 4.00 -2.15 3.51
N THR A 87 3.30 -2.05 2.38
CA THR A 87 2.52 -3.15 1.80
C THR A 87 3.15 -3.58 0.47
N HIS A 88 3.44 -4.86 0.29
CA HIS A 88 4.03 -5.42 -0.92
C HIS A 88 2.96 -6.19 -1.70
N PHE A 89 2.54 -5.65 -2.85
CA PHE A 89 1.69 -6.35 -3.81
C PHE A 89 2.58 -7.28 -4.65
N LEU A 90 2.66 -8.52 -4.20
CA LEU A 90 3.69 -9.46 -4.62
C LEU A 90 3.25 -10.28 -5.83
N GLN A 91 4.04 -10.24 -6.90
CA GLN A 91 3.99 -11.25 -7.95
C GLN A 91 4.81 -12.49 -7.54
N ASN A 92 4.41 -13.68 -7.94
CA ASN A 92 5.11 -14.91 -7.53
C ASN A 92 6.34 -15.20 -8.39
N GLN A 93 6.25 -14.92 -9.69
CA GLN A 93 7.37 -15.13 -10.59
C GLN A 93 8.57 -14.26 -10.19
N TYR A 94 9.76 -14.86 -10.15
CA TYR A 94 11.03 -14.22 -9.78
C TYR A 94 11.14 -13.75 -8.32
N THR A 95 10.19 -14.10 -7.45
CA THR A 95 10.24 -13.73 -6.03
C THR A 95 11.12 -14.69 -5.22
N ASN A 96 11.95 -14.11 -4.35
CA ASN A 96 12.65 -14.83 -3.29
C ASN A 96 11.80 -14.83 -2.01
N TYR A 97 11.23 -15.98 -1.67
CA TYR A 97 10.28 -16.09 -0.56
C TYR A 97 10.90 -15.92 0.82
N HIS A 98 12.21 -16.12 0.97
CA HIS A 98 12.91 -15.80 2.21
C HIS A 98 12.92 -14.28 2.44
N TYR A 99 13.20 -13.46 1.42
CA TYR A 99 13.11 -11.99 1.57
C TYR A 99 11.69 -11.51 1.89
N VAL A 100 10.67 -12.15 1.29
CA VAL A 100 9.26 -11.87 1.61
C VAL A 100 8.94 -12.20 3.07
N GLN A 101 9.45 -13.33 3.57
CA GLN A 101 9.35 -13.70 4.97
C GLN A 101 9.97 -12.62 5.87
N GLN A 102 11.17 -12.09 5.53
CA GLN A 102 11.83 -11.07 6.34
C GLN A 102 11.03 -9.76 6.38
N LEU A 103 10.40 -9.37 5.27
CA LEU A 103 9.55 -8.18 5.23
C LEU A 103 8.32 -8.34 6.13
N TYR A 104 7.67 -9.50 6.06
CA TYR A 104 6.49 -9.84 6.87
C TYR A 104 6.80 -9.94 8.37
N SER A 105 7.87 -10.63 8.77
CA SER A 105 8.29 -10.76 10.17
C SER A 105 8.62 -9.40 10.80
N GLN A 106 9.12 -8.46 9.98
CA GLN A 106 9.43 -7.08 10.37
C GLN A 106 8.25 -6.12 10.20
N GLY A 107 7.03 -6.64 10.02
CA GLY A 107 5.78 -5.92 10.12
C GLY A 107 5.20 -5.35 8.84
N ASP A 108 5.79 -5.64 7.68
CA ASP A 108 5.15 -5.29 6.43
C ASP A 108 3.97 -6.21 6.12
N GLU A 109 3.04 -5.69 5.34
CA GLU A 109 1.96 -6.48 4.79
C GLU A 109 2.37 -7.09 3.45
N ILE A 110 2.03 -8.37 3.24
CA ILE A 110 2.17 -9.04 1.95
C ILE A 110 0.77 -9.25 1.34
N ALA A 111 0.58 -8.67 0.16
CA ALA A 111 -0.65 -8.71 -0.62
C ALA A 111 -0.40 -9.36 -1.99
N LEU A 112 -1.45 -9.65 -2.74
CA LEU A 112 -1.39 -10.40 -3.99
C LEU A 112 -1.29 -9.49 -5.21
N HIS A 113 -0.38 -9.83 -6.13
CA HIS A 113 -0.25 -9.22 -7.46
C HIS A 113 -0.16 -10.28 -8.57
N THR A 114 -0.97 -11.33 -8.44
CA THR A 114 -1.05 -12.50 -9.33
C THR A 114 0.22 -13.38 -9.35
N PHE A 115 0.22 -14.44 -10.16
CA PHE A 115 1.36 -15.34 -10.24
C PHE A 115 2.38 -14.82 -11.26
N TYR A 116 1.93 -14.55 -12.49
CA TYR A 116 2.77 -14.20 -13.63
C TYR A 116 2.63 -12.73 -14.05
N HIS A 117 2.07 -11.87 -13.19
CA HIS A 117 1.72 -10.49 -13.53
C HIS A 117 0.70 -10.42 -14.68
N THR A 118 -0.26 -11.34 -14.66
CA THR A 118 -1.27 -11.50 -15.71
C THR A 118 -2.36 -10.43 -15.56
N GLU A 119 -2.59 -9.66 -16.62
CA GLU A 119 -3.76 -8.78 -16.73
C GLU A 119 -5.06 -9.59 -16.62
N LEU A 120 -5.99 -9.15 -15.76
CA LEU A 120 -7.28 -9.83 -15.53
C LEU A 120 -7.11 -11.33 -15.25
N ALA A 121 -6.17 -11.66 -14.37
CA ALA A 121 -5.86 -13.03 -13.97
C ALA A 121 -7.10 -13.82 -13.51
N SER A 122 -7.09 -15.13 -13.79
CA SER A 122 -8.14 -16.03 -13.32
C SER A 122 -8.14 -16.15 -11.78
N GLN A 123 -9.29 -16.45 -11.17
CA GLN A 123 -9.37 -16.74 -9.73
C GLN A 123 -8.34 -17.79 -9.29
N LYS A 124 -8.14 -18.83 -10.11
CA LYS A 124 -7.17 -19.90 -9.84
C LYS A 124 -5.74 -19.38 -9.75
N GLU A 125 -5.35 -18.44 -10.61
CA GLU A 125 -4.00 -17.87 -10.57
C GLU A 125 -3.77 -17.07 -9.28
N ILE A 126 -4.77 -16.28 -8.85
CA ILE A 126 -4.72 -15.49 -7.63
C ILE A 126 -4.64 -16.40 -6.39
N GLU A 127 -5.49 -17.43 -6.34
CA GLU A 127 -5.50 -18.44 -5.27
C GLU A 127 -4.19 -19.23 -5.19
N SER A 128 -3.67 -19.66 -6.34
CA SER A 128 -2.39 -20.35 -6.42
C SER A 128 -1.24 -19.46 -5.97
N GLY A 129 -1.23 -18.18 -6.35
CA GLY A 129 -0.24 -17.22 -5.86
C GLY A 129 -0.27 -17.06 -4.34
N LYS A 130 -1.48 -16.96 -3.76
CA LYS A 130 -1.67 -16.94 -2.30
C LYS A 130 -1.10 -18.19 -1.62
N THR A 131 -1.38 -19.37 -2.19
CA THR A 131 -0.90 -20.65 -1.68
C THR A 131 0.63 -20.74 -1.72
N VAL A 132 1.26 -20.31 -2.83
CA VAL A 132 2.73 -20.31 -2.97
C VAL A 132 3.39 -19.39 -1.94
N ILE A 133 2.89 -18.16 -1.80
CA ILE A 133 3.41 -17.20 -0.80
C ILE A 133 3.29 -17.80 0.60
N SER A 134 2.13 -18.37 0.94
CA SER A 134 1.94 -18.99 2.26
C SER A 134 2.91 -20.16 2.49
N THR A 135 3.07 -21.01 1.48
CA THR A 135 3.89 -22.22 1.55
C THR A 135 5.38 -21.90 1.71
N PHE A 136 5.91 -20.99 0.90
CA PHE A 136 7.36 -20.77 0.80
C PHE A 136 7.87 -19.52 1.54
N ALA A 137 7.01 -18.55 1.84
CA ALA A 137 7.36 -17.44 2.73
C ALA A 137 6.89 -17.67 4.18
N GLY A 138 6.11 -18.72 4.44
CA GLY A 138 5.67 -19.04 5.80
C GLY A 138 4.64 -18.08 6.38
N ILE A 139 3.89 -17.41 5.50
CA ILE A 139 2.89 -16.42 5.89
C ILE A 139 1.54 -17.13 5.99
N PRO A 140 0.78 -16.99 7.09
CA PRO A 140 -0.54 -17.58 7.17
C PRO A 140 -1.45 -17.04 6.05
N GLU A 141 -2.18 -17.91 5.36
CA GLU A 141 -3.11 -17.47 4.31
C GLU A 141 -4.14 -16.45 4.80
N THR A 142 -4.51 -16.50 6.08
CA THR A 142 -5.41 -15.54 6.71
C THR A 142 -4.81 -14.15 6.82
N GLU A 143 -3.50 -14.00 6.76
CA GLU A 143 -2.77 -12.71 6.79
C GLU A 143 -2.50 -12.14 5.40
N ILE A 144 -2.69 -12.92 4.33
CA ILE A 144 -2.64 -12.44 2.93
C ILE A 144 -4.03 -11.96 2.51
N LYS A 145 -4.27 -10.67 2.75
CA LYS A 145 -5.61 -10.04 2.75
C LYS A 145 -5.88 -9.14 1.55
N GLY A 146 -4.85 -8.57 0.94
CA GLY A 146 -4.99 -7.56 -0.11
C GLY A 146 -4.78 -8.10 -1.52
N PHE A 147 -5.30 -7.35 -2.50
CA PHE A 147 -5.03 -7.54 -3.91
C PHE A 147 -4.82 -6.19 -4.61
N ARG A 148 -3.97 -6.19 -5.64
CA ARG A 148 -3.89 -5.13 -6.65
C ARG A 148 -3.74 -5.80 -8.01
N ALA A 149 -4.50 -5.35 -9.00
CA ALA A 149 -4.47 -5.91 -10.34
C ALA A 149 -3.22 -5.45 -11.10
N PRO A 150 -2.52 -6.35 -11.81
CA PRO A 150 -1.48 -5.98 -12.77
C PRO A 150 -1.97 -4.92 -13.76
N PHE A 151 -1.11 -3.92 -14.01
CA PHE A 151 -1.39 -2.77 -14.86
C PHE A 151 -2.60 -1.93 -14.41
N LEU A 152 -3.06 -2.11 -13.16
CA LEU A 152 -4.26 -1.48 -12.60
C LEU A 152 -5.52 -1.76 -13.42
N LYS A 153 -5.56 -2.91 -14.11
CA LYS A 153 -6.68 -3.31 -14.95
C LYS A 153 -7.57 -4.30 -14.23
N TYR A 154 -8.79 -3.87 -13.96
CA TYR A 154 -9.80 -4.65 -13.26
C TYR A 154 -11.14 -4.59 -13.97
N ASN A 155 -11.99 -5.58 -13.69
CA ASN A 155 -13.36 -5.66 -14.15
C ASN A 155 -14.22 -6.39 -13.11
N ASN A 156 -15.51 -6.56 -13.40
CA ASN A 156 -16.45 -7.22 -12.48
C ASN A 156 -16.08 -8.69 -12.19
N GLU A 157 -15.51 -9.41 -13.16
CA GLU A 157 -15.12 -10.81 -12.98
C GLU A 157 -13.90 -10.95 -12.05
N LEU A 158 -12.93 -10.05 -12.19
CA LEU A 158 -11.76 -10.01 -11.31
C LEU A 158 -12.17 -9.65 -9.88
N LEU A 159 -12.98 -8.60 -9.70
CA LEU A 159 -13.49 -8.22 -8.37
C LEU A 159 -14.37 -9.33 -7.76
N GLN A 160 -15.15 -10.06 -8.56
CA GLN A 160 -15.88 -11.24 -8.10
C GLN A 160 -14.93 -12.34 -7.63
N SER A 161 -13.80 -12.54 -8.31
CA SER A 161 -12.76 -13.51 -7.92
C SER A 161 -12.13 -13.12 -6.58
N ILE A 162 -11.79 -11.84 -6.38
CA ILE A 162 -11.31 -11.30 -5.09
C ILE A 162 -12.33 -11.57 -3.98
N GLN A 163 -13.62 -11.36 -4.26
CA GLN A 163 -14.70 -11.62 -3.30
C GLN A 163 -14.80 -13.10 -2.93
N ASN A 164 -14.77 -13.99 -3.93
CA ASN A 164 -14.86 -15.44 -3.75
C ASN A 164 -13.70 -15.98 -2.90
N LEU A 165 -12.51 -15.38 -3.06
CA LEU A 165 -11.30 -15.68 -2.28
C LEU A 165 -11.31 -15.03 -0.89
N LYS A 166 -12.35 -14.25 -0.56
CA LYS A 166 -12.53 -13.57 0.72
C LYS A 166 -11.34 -12.67 1.08
N LEU A 167 -10.75 -12.03 0.06
CA LEU A 167 -9.76 -10.99 0.28
C LEU A 167 -10.47 -9.76 0.87
N LEU A 168 -9.76 -9.07 1.76
CA LEU A 168 -10.28 -7.93 2.52
C LEU A 168 -10.47 -6.71 1.63
N TYR A 169 -9.54 -6.49 0.69
CA TYR A 169 -9.54 -5.28 -0.13
C TYR A 169 -8.92 -5.45 -1.51
N ASP A 170 -9.35 -4.57 -2.40
CA ASP A 170 -8.69 -4.24 -3.66
C ASP A 170 -8.06 -2.83 -3.58
N SER A 171 -7.00 -2.61 -4.34
CA SER A 171 -6.38 -1.29 -4.53
C SER A 171 -5.95 -1.10 -5.97
N SER A 172 -6.88 -1.35 -6.90
CA SER A 172 -6.63 -1.22 -8.34
C SER A 172 -7.20 0.09 -8.91
N THR A 173 -8.05 0.83 -8.18
CA THR A 173 -8.64 2.07 -8.68
C THR A 173 -7.68 3.26 -8.50
N SER A 174 -7.39 3.99 -9.58
CA SER A 174 -6.56 5.20 -9.50
C SER A 174 -7.39 6.46 -9.28
N SER A 175 -6.95 7.32 -8.36
CA SER A 175 -7.56 8.64 -8.19
C SER A 175 -7.15 9.58 -9.33
N VAL A 176 -8.12 10.19 -10.00
CA VAL A 176 -7.88 11.20 -11.06
C VAL A 176 -7.97 12.63 -10.56
N ARG A 177 -8.35 12.82 -9.29
CA ARG A 177 -8.49 14.11 -8.63
C ARG A 177 -7.80 14.11 -7.27
N GLU A 178 -7.26 15.26 -6.89
CA GLU A 178 -6.59 15.42 -5.61
C GLU A 178 -7.58 15.38 -4.43
N ASP A 179 -8.77 15.95 -4.63
CA ASP A 179 -9.90 15.92 -3.70
C ASP A 179 -10.75 14.65 -3.85
N THR A 180 -10.12 13.48 -3.83
CA THR A 180 -10.82 12.18 -3.98
C THR A 180 -11.40 11.66 -2.66
N THR A 181 -11.90 10.43 -2.63
CA THR A 181 -12.57 9.83 -1.48
C THR A 181 -11.59 9.10 -0.56
N TRP A 182 -11.95 9.03 0.73
CA TRP A 182 -11.41 8.03 1.64
C TRP A 182 -11.78 6.61 1.17
N PRO A 183 -11.09 5.56 1.66
CA PRO A 183 -11.48 4.19 1.35
C PRO A 183 -12.95 3.92 1.66
N TYR A 184 -13.56 3.03 0.90
CA TYR A 184 -14.98 2.73 0.98
C TYR A 184 -15.21 1.27 0.61
N THR A 185 -16.43 0.76 0.80
CA THR A 185 -16.75 -0.62 0.45
C THR A 185 -17.45 -0.71 -0.89
N LEU A 186 -17.19 -1.78 -1.64
CA LEU A 186 -17.76 -2.03 -2.96
C LEU A 186 -19.19 -2.60 -2.91
N ASP A 187 -19.85 -2.60 -1.75
CA ASP A 187 -21.25 -2.98 -1.55
C ASP A 187 -22.25 -2.23 -2.45
N ASN A 188 -21.87 -1.07 -2.97
CA ASN A 188 -22.66 -0.28 -3.93
C ASN A 188 -21.92 -0.04 -5.26
N GLY A 189 -20.89 -0.86 -5.55
CA GLY A 189 -20.04 -0.73 -6.73
C GLY A 189 -18.88 0.27 -6.54
N VAL A 190 -18.18 0.55 -7.65
CA VAL A 190 -17.07 1.51 -7.70
C VAL A 190 -17.62 2.93 -7.94
N SER A 191 -17.07 3.92 -7.23
CA SER A 191 -17.47 5.32 -7.41
C SER A 191 -17.08 5.86 -8.79
N ASP A 192 -17.92 6.73 -9.35
CA ASP A 192 -17.67 7.39 -10.65
C ASP A 192 -16.50 8.39 -10.63
N GLU A 193 -15.87 8.62 -9.47
CA GLU A 193 -14.77 9.58 -9.29
C GLU A 193 -13.37 9.03 -9.63
N PHE A 194 -13.26 7.73 -9.95
CA PHE A 194 -12.00 7.08 -10.29
C PHE A 194 -11.80 6.97 -11.80
N ASP A 195 -10.60 6.56 -12.24
CA ASP A 195 -10.30 6.37 -13.67
C ASP A 195 -10.99 5.14 -14.29
N CYS A 196 -12.31 5.09 -14.21
CA CYS A 196 -13.11 4.07 -14.89
C CYS A 196 -13.18 4.31 -16.40
N GLN A 197 -12.89 5.53 -16.86
CA GLN A 197 -13.00 5.92 -18.26
C GLN A 197 -11.87 5.34 -19.09
N ALA A 198 -10.62 5.41 -18.60
CA ALA A 198 -9.48 4.82 -19.29
C ALA A 198 -9.64 3.31 -19.50
N LEU A 199 -10.33 2.64 -18.58
CA LEU A 199 -10.61 1.20 -18.63
C LEU A 199 -11.93 0.84 -19.34
N ASN A 200 -12.76 1.83 -19.70
CA ASN A 200 -14.10 1.62 -20.24
C ASN A 200 -14.99 0.73 -19.34
N ILE A 201 -14.92 0.96 -18.03
CA ILE A 201 -15.67 0.20 -17.00
C ILE A 201 -16.66 1.07 -16.19
N CYS A 202 -16.81 2.34 -16.54
CA CYS A 202 -17.76 3.22 -15.84
C CYS A 202 -19.19 2.66 -15.91
N GLY A 203 -19.83 2.51 -14.75
CA GLY A 203 -21.17 1.93 -14.62
C GLY A 203 -21.29 0.45 -15.00
N SER A 204 -20.19 -0.25 -15.30
CA SER A 204 -20.20 -1.70 -15.61
C SER A 204 -19.83 -2.58 -14.43
N ILE A 205 -19.19 -2.01 -13.40
CA ILE A 205 -18.87 -2.69 -12.16
C ILE A 205 -20.11 -2.76 -11.27
N THR A 206 -20.51 -3.98 -10.93
CA THR A 206 -21.64 -4.25 -10.03
C THR A 206 -21.17 -4.30 -8.57
N ASN A 207 -22.09 -4.61 -7.66
CA ASN A 207 -21.80 -4.62 -6.24
C ASN A 207 -20.94 -5.83 -5.86
N HIS A 208 -19.90 -5.59 -5.08
CA HIS A 208 -18.99 -6.59 -4.52
C HIS A 208 -18.92 -6.45 -3.00
N ASN A 209 -19.98 -6.91 -2.34
CA ASN A 209 -20.19 -6.72 -0.90
C ASN A 209 -19.02 -7.20 -0.04
N GLY A 210 -18.65 -6.37 0.95
CA GLY A 210 -17.63 -6.69 1.95
C GLY A 210 -16.18 -6.49 1.48
N ILE A 211 -15.94 -6.16 0.21
CA ILE A 211 -14.61 -5.77 -0.26
C ILE A 211 -14.43 -4.27 -0.01
N TRP A 212 -13.32 -3.92 0.63
CA TRP A 212 -12.87 -2.54 0.69
C TRP A 212 -12.12 -2.15 -0.57
N GLU A 213 -12.39 -0.96 -1.10
CA GLU A 213 -11.54 -0.31 -2.09
C GLU A 213 -10.67 0.71 -1.36
N ILE A 214 -9.35 0.57 -1.49
CA ILE A 214 -8.40 1.61 -1.12
C ILE A 214 -7.89 2.24 -2.43
N PRO A 215 -8.35 3.46 -2.76
CA PRO A 215 -7.87 4.13 -3.95
C PRO A 215 -6.35 4.25 -3.96
N LEU A 216 -5.76 4.00 -5.13
CA LEU A 216 -4.40 4.36 -5.42
C LEU A 216 -4.32 5.87 -5.62
N TYR A 217 -3.94 6.55 -4.54
CA TYR A 217 -3.87 8.01 -4.48
C TYR A 217 -2.72 8.54 -5.36
N SER A 218 -3.06 9.11 -6.50
CA SER A 218 -2.09 9.65 -7.46
C SER A 218 -1.32 10.85 -6.91
N THR A 219 -0.11 11.01 -7.44
CA THR A 219 0.72 12.19 -7.28
C THR A 219 0.30 13.25 -8.29
N PHE A 220 -0.07 14.43 -7.78
CA PHE A 220 -0.46 15.59 -8.59
C PHE A 220 0.69 16.58 -8.71
N TYR A 221 0.83 17.18 -9.89
CA TYR A 221 1.85 18.19 -10.13
C TYR A 221 1.22 19.59 -10.16
N THR A 222 1.99 20.59 -9.75
CA THR A 222 1.60 22.00 -9.83
C THR A 222 1.78 22.58 -11.24
N ASN A 223 2.61 21.93 -12.06
CA ASN A 223 2.69 22.18 -13.49
C ASN A 223 1.55 21.41 -14.21
N ASN A 224 1.27 21.74 -15.47
CA ASN A 224 0.20 21.09 -16.25
C ASN A 224 0.50 19.62 -16.61
N ASN A 225 1.41 18.94 -15.92
CA ASN A 225 1.68 17.52 -16.13
C ASN A 225 0.49 16.69 -15.63
N PRO A 226 0.16 15.59 -16.32
CA PRO A 226 -0.88 14.68 -15.86
C PRO A 226 -0.48 14.06 -14.50
N PRO A 227 -1.46 13.76 -13.63
CA PRO A 227 -1.19 13.02 -12.40
C PRO A 227 -0.68 11.62 -12.72
N VAL A 228 0.13 11.07 -11.80
CA VAL A 228 0.69 9.73 -11.93
C VAL A 228 0.33 8.90 -10.70
N SER A 229 -0.23 7.71 -10.93
CA SER A 229 -0.69 6.83 -9.85
C SER A 229 0.45 6.04 -9.22
N MET A 230 1.51 5.79 -9.99
CA MET A 230 2.72 5.08 -9.55
C MET A 230 3.97 5.68 -10.18
N ASP A 231 5.13 5.43 -9.57
CA ASP A 231 6.45 5.80 -10.06
C ASP A 231 6.59 7.25 -10.50
N PRO A 232 6.30 8.23 -9.62
CA PRO A 232 6.51 9.61 -10.00
C PRO A 232 7.98 9.82 -10.42
N PRO A 233 8.24 10.49 -11.57
CA PRO A 233 9.59 10.77 -12.04
C PRO A 233 10.42 11.53 -11.01
N TYR A 234 11.73 11.29 -11.01
CA TYR A 234 12.67 11.93 -10.08
C TYR A 234 12.77 13.46 -10.27
N ASP A 235 12.68 13.93 -11.52
CA ASP A 235 12.68 15.34 -11.92
C ASP A 235 13.79 16.17 -11.25
N ASP A 236 15.04 15.69 -11.35
CA ASP A 236 16.25 16.32 -10.78
C ASP A 236 16.15 16.70 -9.29
N GLY A 237 15.35 15.96 -8.52
CA GLY A 237 15.15 16.16 -7.08
C GLY A 237 13.93 17.01 -6.73
N ALA A 238 13.26 17.62 -7.71
CA ALA A 238 12.01 18.35 -7.52
C ALA A 238 10.88 17.45 -6.99
N LEU A 239 10.99 16.13 -7.18
CA LEU A 239 10.06 15.15 -6.63
C LEU A 239 9.84 15.31 -5.11
N LEU A 240 10.86 15.72 -4.34
CA LEU A 240 10.69 15.91 -2.89
C LEU A 240 9.65 16.99 -2.58
N ASP A 241 9.69 18.10 -3.31
CA ASP A 241 8.75 19.21 -3.14
C ASP A 241 7.36 18.85 -3.67
N VAL A 242 7.29 18.05 -4.75
CA VAL A 242 6.02 17.49 -5.24
C VAL A 242 5.37 16.61 -4.19
N LEU A 243 6.13 15.70 -3.55
CA LEU A 243 5.62 14.83 -2.49
C LEU A 243 5.16 15.64 -1.27
N LYS A 244 5.94 16.64 -0.83
CA LYS A 244 5.56 17.54 0.27
C LYS A 244 4.31 18.35 -0.06
N THR A 245 4.16 18.79 -1.31
CA THR A 245 2.95 19.52 -1.76
C THR A 245 1.73 18.62 -1.70
N ASN A 246 1.81 17.41 -2.26
CA ASN A 246 0.73 16.42 -2.20
C ASN A 246 0.34 16.06 -0.76
N PHE A 247 1.34 15.90 0.12
CA PHE A 247 1.12 15.70 1.54
C PHE A 247 0.38 16.89 2.15
N ASN A 248 0.88 18.11 1.97
CA ASN A 248 0.32 19.31 2.58
C ASN A 248 -1.10 19.60 2.12
N ASN A 249 -1.44 19.32 0.86
CA ASN A 249 -2.78 19.49 0.32
C ASN A 249 -3.78 18.56 1.02
N ARG A 250 -3.39 17.30 1.29
CA ARG A 250 -4.21 16.33 2.04
C ARG A 250 -4.25 16.68 3.53
N TYR A 251 -3.10 16.96 4.12
CA TYR A 251 -2.92 17.25 5.55
C TYR A 251 -3.67 18.51 6.01
N ASN A 252 -3.73 19.54 5.16
CA ASN A 252 -4.50 20.76 5.42
C ASN A 252 -5.92 20.73 4.82
N GLY A 253 -6.26 19.68 4.07
CA GLY A 253 -7.55 19.44 3.46
C GLY A 253 -8.37 18.41 4.24
N ASN A 254 -8.94 17.43 3.54
CA ASN A 254 -9.82 16.43 4.14
C ASN A 254 -9.09 15.16 4.65
N ARG A 255 -7.76 15.20 4.76
CA ARG A 255 -6.92 14.14 5.35
C ARG A 255 -6.97 12.79 4.66
N GLN A 256 -7.44 12.72 3.40
CA GLN A 256 -7.38 11.47 2.63
C GLN A 256 -5.96 10.88 2.69
N PRO A 257 -5.82 9.54 2.72
CA PRO A 257 -4.50 8.93 2.74
C PRO A 257 -3.63 9.42 1.58
N MET A 258 -2.32 9.51 1.83
CA MET A 258 -1.33 9.72 0.78
C MET A 258 -0.69 8.38 0.43
N ALA A 259 -0.48 8.10 -0.85
CA ALA A 259 0.25 6.92 -1.28
C ALA A 259 1.66 7.30 -1.80
N ILE A 260 2.65 6.51 -1.41
CA ILE A 260 3.94 6.36 -2.10
C ILE A 260 3.90 4.97 -2.74
N ALA A 261 3.35 4.90 -3.95
CA ALA A 261 3.23 3.66 -4.70
C ALA A 261 4.25 3.61 -5.84
N VAL A 262 5.10 2.58 -5.84
CA VAL A 262 6.26 2.49 -6.72
C VAL A 262 6.56 1.04 -7.09
N HIS A 263 7.24 0.82 -8.20
CA HIS A 263 7.99 -0.41 -8.42
C HIS A 263 9.41 -0.21 -7.88
N ALA A 264 9.89 -1.15 -7.06
CA ALA A 264 11.18 -1.01 -6.38
C ALA A 264 12.34 -0.78 -7.36
N ILE A 265 12.29 -1.42 -8.53
CA ILE A 265 13.33 -1.30 -9.56
C ILE A 265 13.50 0.15 -10.08
N HIS A 266 12.40 0.92 -10.15
CA HIS A 266 12.40 2.31 -10.61
C HIS A 266 12.81 3.32 -9.53
N CYS A 267 13.06 2.86 -8.30
CA CYS A 267 13.44 3.73 -7.18
C CYS A 267 14.96 3.99 -7.12
N ASN A 268 15.78 3.19 -7.81
CA ASN A 268 17.24 3.36 -7.81
C ASN A 268 17.77 4.03 -9.10
N GLU A 269 16.88 4.61 -9.90
CA GLU A 269 17.20 5.31 -11.14
C GLU A 269 16.70 6.76 -11.09
N PRO A 270 17.54 7.74 -10.71
CA PRO A 270 18.91 7.58 -10.20
C PRO A 270 18.96 7.08 -8.75
N GLU A 271 20.13 6.63 -8.29
CA GLU A 271 20.35 6.14 -6.91
C GLU A 271 19.90 7.14 -5.84
N ALA A 272 20.00 8.43 -6.15
CA ALA A 272 19.54 9.52 -5.29
C ALA A 272 18.02 9.47 -4.99
N LYS A 273 17.20 8.81 -5.82
CA LYS A 273 15.75 8.71 -5.64
C LYS A 273 15.38 7.89 -4.40
N VAL A 274 16.14 6.85 -4.04
CA VAL A 274 15.96 6.12 -2.77
C VAL A 274 16.15 7.04 -1.57
N SER A 275 17.23 7.83 -1.58
CA SER A 275 17.52 8.80 -0.52
C SER A 275 16.47 9.90 -0.44
N LEU A 276 15.93 10.34 -1.58
CA LEU A 276 14.85 11.31 -1.66
C LEU A 276 13.58 10.80 -0.97
N TYR A 277 13.12 9.59 -1.29
CA TYR A 277 11.95 9.01 -0.61
C TYR A 277 12.20 8.83 0.88
N ARG A 278 13.37 8.34 1.28
CA ARG A 278 13.73 8.22 2.71
C ARG A 278 13.66 9.57 3.42
N ASN A 279 14.16 10.63 2.78
CA ASN A 279 14.10 11.99 3.32
C ASN A 279 12.66 12.53 3.42
N PHE A 280 11.81 12.22 2.43
CA PHE A 280 10.38 12.53 2.51
C PHE A 280 9.72 11.82 3.70
N ILE A 281 9.97 10.52 3.87
CA ILE A 281 9.39 9.72 4.96
C ILE A 281 9.79 10.30 6.32
N LYS A 282 11.08 10.62 6.52
CA LYS A 282 11.56 11.30 7.73
C LYS A 282 10.87 12.63 7.99
N TRP A 283 10.69 13.45 6.95
CA TRP A 283 10.01 14.72 7.07
C TRP A 283 8.51 14.57 7.39
N ALA A 284 7.83 13.60 6.78
CA ALA A 284 6.42 13.33 7.04
C ALA A 284 6.21 12.78 8.46
N LEU A 285 7.10 11.90 8.93
CA LEU A 285 7.11 11.39 10.31
C LEU A 285 7.26 12.48 11.37
N SER A 286 7.93 13.60 11.05
CA SER A 286 8.08 14.72 11.99
C SER A 286 6.84 15.59 12.11
N GLN A 287 5.85 15.40 11.24
CA GLN A 287 4.58 16.13 11.29
C GLN A 287 3.67 15.52 12.38
N LYS A 288 2.85 16.36 12.98
CA LYS A 288 1.91 15.96 14.03
C LYS A 288 0.82 15.04 13.45
N ASP A 289 0.40 14.02 14.23
CA ASP A 289 -0.74 13.18 13.89
C ASP A 289 -0.62 12.42 12.54
N VAL A 290 0.62 12.10 12.13
CA VAL A 290 0.94 11.31 10.93
C VAL A 290 1.32 9.88 11.29
N TYR A 291 0.77 8.92 10.53
CA TYR A 291 1.00 7.50 10.74
C TYR A 291 1.26 6.79 9.39
N PHE A 292 2.40 6.11 9.30
CA PHE A 292 2.70 5.16 8.26
C PHE A 292 2.12 3.81 8.65
N VAL A 293 1.14 3.35 7.89
CA VAL A 293 0.40 2.12 8.16
C VAL A 293 0.32 1.27 6.92
N THR A 294 0.11 -0.03 7.10
CA THR A 294 -0.24 -0.91 5.98
C THR A 294 -1.67 -0.65 5.52
N TYR A 295 -2.03 -1.21 4.36
CA TYR A 295 -3.37 -1.08 3.80
C TYR A 295 -4.41 -1.79 4.68
N SER A 296 -4.11 -2.99 5.19
CA SER A 296 -4.96 -3.66 6.18
C SER A 296 -5.13 -2.84 7.46
N GLN A 297 -4.06 -2.21 7.97
CA GLN A 297 -4.14 -1.35 9.14
C GLN A 297 -5.02 -0.11 8.89
N LEU A 298 -4.94 0.49 7.71
CA LEU A 298 -5.84 1.56 7.31
C LEU A 298 -7.30 1.10 7.36
N ILE A 299 -7.63 -0.08 6.83
CA ILE A 299 -9.00 -0.62 6.90
C ILE A 299 -9.45 -0.86 8.33
N GLU A 300 -8.56 -1.31 9.22
CA GLU A 300 -8.89 -1.42 10.65
C GLU A 300 -9.24 -0.05 11.26
N TYR A 301 -8.60 1.05 10.83
CA TYR A 301 -9.05 2.40 11.19
C TYR A 301 -10.40 2.74 10.55
N MET A 302 -10.59 2.42 9.26
CA MET A 302 -11.83 2.73 8.55
C MET A 302 -13.06 2.06 9.18
N LYS A 303 -12.90 0.84 9.72
CA LYS A 303 -13.96 0.11 10.44
C LYS A 303 -14.35 0.76 11.77
N ASN A 304 -13.42 1.44 12.44
CA ASN A 304 -13.63 2.08 13.74
C ASN A 304 -12.87 3.42 13.83
N PRO A 305 -13.32 4.45 13.10
CA PRO A 305 -12.61 5.72 13.00
C PRO A 305 -12.70 6.50 14.30
N VAL A 306 -11.55 7.01 14.77
CA VAL A 306 -11.41 7.85 15.96
C VAL A 306 -10.55 9.07 15.67
N LYS A 307 -10.63 10.10 16.51
CA LYS A 307 -9.77 11.28 16.33
C LYS A 307 -8.30 10.93 16.51
N ALA A 308 -7.40 11.73 15.94
CA ALA A 308 -5.96 11.55 16.13
C ALA A 308 -5.55 11.50 17.62
N SER A 309 -6.21 12.30 18.46
CA SER A 309 -6.01 12.32 19.92
C SER A 309 -6.39 11.03 20.64
N GLU A 310 -7.16 10.17 19.99
CA GLU A 310 -7.73 8.92 20.53
C GLU A 310 -7.09 7.68 19.90
N LEU A 311 -6.11 7.86 19.01
CA LEU A 311 -5.51 6.77 18.23
C LEU A 311 -4.57 5.89 19.07
N SER A 312 -4.09 6.39 20.22
CA SER A 312 -3.22 5.63 21.12
C SER A 312 -3.89 4.32 21.56
N GLY A 313 -3.23 3.19 21.31
CA GLY A 313 -3.77 1.85 21.60
C GLY A 313 -4.78 1.33 20.56
N HIS A 314 -5.09 2.10 19.51
CA HIS A 314 -5.96 1.64 18.42
C HIS A 314 -5.28 0.52 17.60
N PRO A 315 -5.98 -0.57 17.24
CA PRO A 315 -5.40 -1.68 16.47
C PRO A 315 -4.73 -1.27 15.16
N ALA A 316 -5.25 -0.24 14.49
CA ALA A 316 -4.71 0.29 13.23
C ALA A 316 -3.27 0.82 13.34
N ILE A 317 -2.83 1.26 14.53
CA ILE A 317 -1.45 1.73 14.74
C ILE A 317 -0.68 0.82 15.70
N SER A 318 -1.24 -0.33 16.05
CA SER A 318 -0.55 -1.29 16.90
C SER A 318 0.56 -1.97 16.11
N CYS A 319 1.77 -1.89 16.64
CA CYS A 319 2.90 -2.71 16.22
C CYS A 319 3.10 -3.95 17.10
N SER A 320 2.16 -4.28 18.01
CA SER A 320 2.31 -5.44 18.91
C SER A 320 2.44 -6.77 18.19
N LYS A 321 1.83 -6.89 17.00
CA LYS A 321 1.98 -8.06 16.11
C LYS A 321 3.40 -8.23 15.58
N PHE A 322 4.22 -7.18 15.64
CA PHE A 322 5.50 -7.05 14.94
C PHE A 322 6.63 -6.61 15.87
N ASN A 323 6.42 -6.72 17.20
CA ASN A 323 7.47 -6.50 18.17
C ASN A 323 8.54 -7.58 17.95
N THR A 324 9.69 -7.20 17.40
CA THR A 324 10.84 -8.10 17.27
C THR A 324 11.75 -8.00 18.49
N TYR A 325 12.45 -9.12 18.70
CA TYR A 325 12.71 -9.65 20.01
C TYR A 325 14.22 -9.81 20.28
N THR A 326 14.57 -10.42 21.41
CA THR A 326 15.94 -10.46 21.96
C THR A 326 16.98 -11.05 20.99
N VAL A 327 18.06 -10.29 20.80
CA VAL A 327 19.30 -10.58 20.05
C VAL A 327 20.19 -11.62 20.79
N ASN A 328 19.59 -12.56 21.53
CA ASN A 328 20.30 -13.60 22.26
C ASN A 328 19.48 -14.89 22.23
N GLY A 329 19.42 -15.52 21.06
CA GLY A 329 18.69 -16.76 20.83
C GLY A 329 19.31 -17.61 19.73
N ASN A 330 18.70 -18.77 19.48
CA ASN A 330 18.98 -19.50 18.23
C ASN A 330 18.30 -18.76 17.07
N GLU A 331 18.86 -18.89 15.87
CA GLU A 331 18.23 -18.39 14.65
C GLU A 331 16.78 -18.88 14.53
N ILE A 332 15.93 -17.97 14.09
CA ILE A 332 14.56 -18.20 13.65
C ILE A 332 14.36 -17.52 12.31
N CYS A 333 13.33 -17.94 11.59
CA CYS A 333 13.04 -17.43 10.25
C CYS A 333 12.33 -16.08 10.32
N ASP A 334 13.06 -15.04 10.74
CA ASP A 334 12.55 -13.67 10.89
C ASP A 334 13.42 -12.59 10.24
N GLY A 335 14.54 -12.95 9.61
CA GLY A 335 15.41 -11.99 8.94
C GLY A 335 16.26 -11.14 9.89
N ILE A 336 16.45 -11.61 11.12
CA ILE A 336 17.30 -10.98 12.15
C ILE A 336 18.41 -11.96 12.50
N ASP A 337 19.62 -11.43 12.68
CA ASP A 337 20.73 -12.18 13.26
C ASP A 337 20.47 -12.38 14.77
N ASN A 338 19.81 -13.48 15.13
CA ASN A 338 19.34 -13.69 16.50
C ASN A 338 20.47 -14.05 17.48
N ASN A 339 21.60 -14.54 16.97
CA ASN A 339 22.76 -14.94 17.76
C ASN A 339 23.96 -13.96 17.70
N SER A 340 23.84 -12.89 16.91
CA SER A 340 24.85 -11.84 16.70
C SER A 340 26.18 -12.31 16.09
N ASP A 341 26.17 -13.33 15.24
CA ASP A 341 27.38 -13.82 14.57
C ASP A 341 27.68 -13.14 13.23
N GLY A 342 26.80 -12.25 12.78
CA GLY A 342 26.88 -11.50 11.53
C GLY A 342 26.18 -12.16 10.35
N ASN A 343 25.54 -13.31 10.54
CA ASN A 343 24.73 -14.00 9.55
C ASN A 343 23.25 -13.94 9.94
N ILE A 344 22.37 -14.00 8.94
CA ILE A 344 20.92 -13.92 9.14
C ILE A 344 20.33 -15.28 8.80
N ASP A 345 19.55 -15.85 9.72
CA ASP A 345 18.79 -17.09 9.57
C ASP A 345 19.66 -18.29 9.12
N GLU A 346 20.96 -18.30 9.45
CA GLU A 346 21.88 -19.34 8.98
C GLU A 346 21.52 -20.73 9.52
N GLY A 347 21.65 -21.74 8.66
CA GLY A 347 21.19 -23.11 8.95
C GLY A 347 19.67 -23.32 8.80
N LEU A 348 18.89 -22.26 8.64
CA LEU A 348 17.45 -22.35 8.34
C LEU A 348 17.13 -22.20 6.86
N VAL A 349 17.82 -21.29 6.18
CA VAL A 349 17.56 -20.94 4.78
C VAL A 349 18.04 -22.04 3.83
N GLU A 350 17.13 -22.50 2.97
CA GLU A 350 17.41 -23.42 1.87
C GLU A 350 17.37 -22.65 0.53
N ASN A 351 18.39 -22.83 -0.31
CA ASN A 351 18.46 -22.24 -1.65
C ASN A 351 17.95 -23.25 -2.68
N CYS A 352 16.86 -22.91 -3.36
CA CYS A 352 16.12 -23.80 -4.24
C CYS A 352 16.33 -23.41 -5.69
N GLY A 353 17.14 -24.20 -6.41
CA GLY A 353 17.27 -24.11 -7.87
C GLY A 353 16.50 -25.26 -8.53
N ILE A 354 15.34 -24.96 -9.11
CA ILE A 354 14.43 -25.98 -9.67
C ILE A 354 13.92 -25.52 -11.03
N GLY A 355 14.27 -26.25 -12.08
CA GLY A 355 13.94 -25.85 -13.45
C GLY A 355 14.58 -24.50 -13.78
N ASN A 356 13.75 -23.51 -14.09
CA ASN A 356 14.19 -22.14 -14.36
C ASN A 356 13.98 -21.19 -13.17
N THR A 357 13.45 -21.68 -12.04
CA THR A 357 13.22 -20.87 -10.85
C THR A 357 14.40 -20.98 -9.90
N TYR A 358 14.78 -19.85 -9.31
CA TYR A 358 15.71 -19.79 -8.19
C TYR A 358 15.13 -18.90 -7.10
N PHE A 359 14.98 -19.44 -5.88
CA PHE A 359 14.59 -18.68 -4.71
C PHE A 359 15.13 -19.33 -3.43
N SER A 360 15.16 -18.57 -2.34
CA SER A 360 15.49 -19.09 -1.02
C SER A 360 14.21 -19.21 -0.18
N THR A 361 14.17 -20.17 0.75
CA THR A 361 13.05 -20.35 1.66
C THR A 361 13.50 -21.04 2.95
N CYS A 362 12.83 -20.73 4.06
CA CYS A 362 12.93 -21.49 5.30
C CYS A 362 12.04 -22.75 5.34
N PHE A 363 11.12 -22.87 4.38
CA PHE A 363 10.00 -23.80 4.40
C PHE A 363 10.21 -24.95 3.43
N GLY A 364 11.45 -25.37 3.17
CA GLY A 364 11.73 -26.58 2.41
C GLY A 364 11.66 -26.38 0.90
N CYS A 365 12.74 -26.73 0.19
CA CYS A 365 12.75 -26.65 -1.27
C CYS A 365 11.72 -27.60 -1.91
N PRO A 366 10.92 -27.12 -2.88
CA PRO A 366 10.00 -28.00 -3.59
C PRO A 366 10.73 -29.00 -4.50
N THR A 367 10.05 -30.09 -4.88
CA THR A 367 10.57 -31.11 -5.79
C THR A 367 10.34 -30.76 -7.26
N SER A 368 9.51 -29.77 -7.55
CA SER A 368 9.23 -29.22 -8.88
C SER A 368 8.94 -27.72 -8.78
N GLU A 369 9.06 -27.01 -9.89
CA GLU A 369 8.72 -25.58 -9.96
C GLU A 369 7.26 -25.35 -9.52
N PRO A 370 7.01 -24.47 -8.51
CA PRO A 370 5.66 -24.06 -8.16
C PRO A 370 4.98 -23.39 -9.36
N SER A 371 3.70 -23.66 -9.55
CA SER A 371 2.93 -23.12 -10.69
C SER A 371 1.47 -22.90 -10.32
N VAL A 372 0.71 -22.29 -11.24
CA VAL A 372 -0.75 -22.14 -11.07
C VAL A 372 -1.46 -23.49 -10.91
N ASP A 373 -0.96 -24.56 -11.55
CA ASP A 373 -1.56 -25.90 -11.49
C ASP A 373 -1.04 -26.74 -10.31
N ASN A 374 0.12 -26.40 -9.76
CA ASN A 374 0.72 -27.07 -8.62
C ASN A 374 1.41 -26.04 -7.69
N PRO A 375 0.63 -25.26 -6.92
CA PRO A 375 1.16 -24.15 -6.13
C PRO A 375 1.90 -24.59 -4.86
N SER A 376 1.64 -25.79 -4.35
CA SER A 376 2.38 -26.38 -3.24
C SER A 376 2.88 -27.77 -3.64
N PRO A 377 3.92 -27.87 -4.50
CA PRO A 377 4.56 -29.14 -4.81
C PRO A 377 5.03 -29.88 -3.55
N SER A 378 5.29 -31.18 -3.68
CA SER A 378 6.00 -31.91 -2.62
C SER A 378 7.32 -31.21 -2.30
N ARG A 379 7.72 -31.22 -1.03
CA ARG A 379 8.93 -30.55 -0.55
C ARG A 379 9.95 -31.56 -0.07
N ASN A 380 11.22 -31.24 -0.24
CA ASN A 380 12.33 -32.00 0.31
C ASN A 380 12.49 -31.68 1.81
N GLY A 381 13.08 -32.63 2.55
CA GLY A 381 13.37 -32.44 3.97
C GLY A 381 12.14 -32.48 4.87
N ASN A 382 12.31 -31.97 6.10
CA ASN A 382 11.34 -32.13 7.19
C ASN A 382 10.75 -30.79 7.67
N ARG A 383 10.84 -29.72 6.85
CA ARG A 383 10.35 -28.37 7.21
C ARG A 383 8.83 -28.35 7.29
N ILE A 384 8.29 -27.89 8.40
CA ILE A 384 6.86 -27.90 8.69
C ILE A 384 6.25 -26.56 8.27
N LEU A 385 5.15 -26.63 7.50
CA LEU A 385 4.44 -25.43 7.04
C LEU A 385 3.83 -24.67 8.21
N VAL A 386 3.70 -23.36 8.02
CA VAL A 386 2.96 -22.50 8.93
C VAL A 386 1.51 -23.00 9.05
N PRO A 387 0.92 -23.09 10.25
CA PRO A 387 -0.49 -23.43 10.40
C PRO A 387 -1.38 -22.32 9.81
N SER A 388 -2.62 -22.65 9.45
CA SER A 388 -3.54 -21.71 8.80
C SER A 388 -3.82 -20.44 9.61
N MET A 389 -3.80 -20.54 10.95
CA MET A 389 -3.97 -19.42 11.87
C MET A 389 -2.66 -18.67 12.18
N GLY A 390 -1.52 -19.20 11.71
CA GLY A 390 -0.21 -18.70 12.06
C GLY A 390 0.11 -18.77 13.54
N CYS A 391 0.98 -17.86 13.96
CA CYS A 391 1.30 -17.62 15.35
C CYS A 391 0.47 -16.46 15.90
N THR A 392 -0.11 -16.65 17.10
CA THR A 392 -0.75 -15.55 17.82
C THR A 392 0.29 -14.54 18.31
N GLU A 393 1.45 -15.03 18.71
CA GLU A 393 2.64 -14.26 19.08
C GLU A 393 3.90 -15.00 18.59
N GLY A 394 4.94 -14.25 18.23
CA GLY A 394 6.21 -14.80 17.77
C GLY A 394 6.23 -15.24 16.30
N THR A 395 7.32 -15.89 15.93
CA THR A 395 7.58 -16.39 14.58
C THR A 395 7.44 -17.91 14.55
N TRP A 396 6.88 -18.46 13.49
CA TRP A 396 6.79 -19.91 13.31
C TRP A 396 8.15 -20.51 12.97
N ASP A 397 8.61 -21.47 13.78
CA ASP A 397 9.82 -22.25 13.49
C ASP A 397 9.47 -23.53 12.70
N PRO A 398 9.88 -23.63 11.43
CA PRO A 398 9.59 -24.78 10.58
C PRO A 398 10.37 -26.04 10.96
N ILE A 399 11.36 -25.98 11.87
CA ILE A 399 12.07 -27.16 12.38
C ILE A 399 11.31 -27.77 13.55
N THR A 400 10.97 -26.96 14.55
CA THR A 400 10.44 -27.46 15.83
C THR A 400 8.92 -27.55 15.86
N SER A 401 8.22 -27.05 14.82
CA SER A 401 6.75 -26.99 14.79
C SER A 401 6.15 -26.13 15.90
N SER A 402 6.82 -25.04 16.26
CA SER A 402 6.40 -24.20 17.39
C SER A 402 6.44 -22.71 17.03
N CYS A 403 5.55 -21.95 17.66
CA CYS A 403 5.65 -20.50 17.65
C CYS A 403 6.71 -20.11 18.69
N VAL A 404 7.81 -19.55 18.20
CA VAL A 404 8.89 -19.09 19.06
C VAL A 404 8.57 -17.66 19.47
N SER A 405 7.98 -17.54 20.66
CA SER A 405 7.85 -16.26 21.36
C SER A 405 9.22 -15.91 21.91
N THR A 406 9.79 -14.82 21.44
CA THR A 406 11.02 -14.27 22.00
C THR A 406 10.62 -13.14 22.96
N THR A 407 11.36 -12.93 24.06
CA THR A 407 10.95 -11.99 25.13
C THR A 407 11.83 -10.76 25.12
N GLY A 408 11.32 -9.63 24.66
CA GLY A 408 12.06 -8.37 24.68
C GLY A 408 11.57 -7.42 23.61
N SER A 409 11.73 -6.13 23.86
CA SER A 409 11.46 -5.07 22.89
C SER A 409 12.78 -4.41 22.57
N THR A 410 13.34 -4.71 21.41
CA THR A 410 14.12 -3.76 20.62
C THR A 410 14.11 -4.27 19.19
N TYR A 411 13.17 -3.76 18.39
CA TYR A 411 13.44 -3.46 16.99
C TYR A 411 14.87 -2.90 16.94
N LEU A 412 15.75 -3.56 16.17
CA LEU A 412 17.14 -3.21 15.83
C LEU A 412 18.22 -4.23 16.20
N ASP A 413 18.54 -5.10 15.25
CA ASP A 413 19.90 -5.17 14.71
C ASP A 413 19.76 -5.63 13.25
N THR A 414 19.91 -4.76 12.25
CA THR A 414 21.20 -4.41 11.61
C THR A 414 21.17 -3.02 10.93
N THR A 415 20.12 -2.22 11.16
CA THR A 415 20.01 -0.83 10.65
C THR A 415 19.54 0.09 11.76
N THR A 416 20.47 0.64 12.57
CA THR A 416 20.20 1.57 13.70
C THR A 416 18.92 2.41 13.50
N SER A 417 17.90 2.19 14.34
CA SER A 417 16.59 2.83 14.12
C SER A 417 16.77 4.31 14.30
N GLU A 418 16.37 5.03 13.28
CA GLU A 418 16.39 6.47 13.33
C GLU A 418 15.04 6.92 13.86
N LYS A 419 14.96 7.12 15.18
CA LYS A 419 13.83 7.83 15.79
C LYS A 419 13.91 9.30 15.36
N VAL A 420 12.88 9.77 14.67
CA VAL A 420 12.76 11.18 14.32
C VAL A 420 12.41 11.97 15.58
N VAL A 421 13.36 12.74 16.11
CA VAL A 421 13.15 13.63 17.26
C VAL A 421 12.46 14.90 16.77
N THR A 422 11.25 15.18 17.28
CA THR A 422 10.54 16.43 17.03
C THR A 422 11.07 17.55 17.94
N GLU A 423 11.07 18.80 17.45
CA GLU A 423 11.59 19.97 18.19
C GLU A 423 10.85 20.24 19.53
N ASP A 424 9.66 19.65 19.72
CA ASP A 424 8.86 19.78 20.95
C ASP A 424 9.50 19.09 22.19
N ASN A 425 10.54 18.27 22.01
CA ASN A 425 11.23 17.57 23.11
C ASN A 425 12.59 18.18 23.51
N ILE A 426 12.98 19.33 22.98
CA ILE A 426 14.30 19.94 23.29
C ILE A 426 14.28 20.77 24.60
N ASN A 427 13.11 21.04 25.18
CA ASN A 427 13.00 21.83 26.42
C ASN A 427 13.03 20.98 27.70
N ASN A 428 14.06 20.14 27.87
CA ASN A 428 14.48 19.64 29.19
C ASN A 428 15.93 19.13 29.15
N GLY A 429 16.87 20.05 28.95
CA GLY A 429 18.30 19.77 29.01
C GLY A 429 19.07 21.06 28.82
N GLY A 430 19.26 21.81 29.91
CA GLY A 430 20.08 23.01 29.87
C GLY A 430 21.54 22.67 29.61
N ASP A 431 22.12 23.25 28.56
CA ASP A 431 23.48 23.75 28.65
C ASP A 431 23.79 24.85 27.62
N ASN A 432 24.57 25.83 28.07
CA ASN A 432 24.88 27.07 27.40
C ASN A 432 26.00 26.91 26.37
N ASN A 433 25.80 27.31 25.11
CA ASN A 433 26.60 28.33 24.41
C ASN A 433 26.40 28.38 22.88
N LYS A 434 26.26 29.62 22.39
CA LYS A 434 26.73 30.22 21.12
C LYS A 434 26.00 29.95 19.80
N SER A 435 25.25 30.99 19.42
CA SER A 435 25.46 31.84 18.22
C SER A 435 25.25 31.22 16.83
N GLY A 436 24.11 31.55 16.22
CA GLY A 436 23.89 31.43 14.78
C GLY A 436 22.59 32.09 14.30
N SER A 437 22.67 33.39 13.95
CA SER A 437 21.88 34.14 12.96
C SER A 437 20.48 33.59 12.55
N LEU A 438 19.41 34.14 13.13
CA LEU A 438 18.06 34.11 12.55
C LEU A 438 17.95 35.11 11.38
N SER A 439 17.56 34.65 10.19
CA SER A 439 17.02 35.51 9.13
C SER A 439 15.49 35.40 9.10
N SER A 440 14.84 36.50 9.48
CA SER A 440 13.41 36.73 9.44
C SER A 440 12.86 36.74 8.00
N PHE A 441 11.89 35.87 7.69
CA PHE A 441 11.04 36.01 6.50
C PHE A 441 9.75 36.76 6.88
N ILE A 442 9.58 37.94 6.28
CA ILE A 442 8.35 38.73 6.31
C ILE A 442 7.51 38.34 5.09
N PRO A 443 6.21 38.02 5.22
CA PRO A 443 5.36 37.75 4.07
C PRO A 443 4.83 39.08 3.50
N THR A 444 5.22 39.43 2.28
CA THR A 444 4.57 40.52 1.54
C THR A 444 3.49 39.96 0.63
N SER A 445 2.24 40.21 1.01
CA SER A 445 1.05 40.13 0.17
C SER A 445 1.16 41.10 -1.01
N ILE A 446 1.01 40.62 -2.25
CA ILE A 446 0.69 41.48 -3.38
C ILE A 446 -0.55 40.92 -4.07
N ILE A 447 -1.64 41.66 -3.90
CA ILE A 447 -2.87 41.63 -4.68
C ILE A 447 -2.52 42.14 -6.08
N ASN A 448 -2.84 41.38 -7.13
CA ASN A 448 -2.95 41.93 -8.47
C ASN A 448 -4.26 41.47 -9.13
N ILE A 449 -5.11 42.46 -9.37
CA ILE A 449 -6.32 42.41 -10.18
C ILE A 449 -5.90 42.80 -11.61
N SER A 450 -6.27 42.01 -12.61
CA SER A 450 -6.59 42.44 -13.99
C SER A 450 -7.05 41.21 -14.78
N LEU A 451 -8.35 41.10 -15.06
CA LEU A 451 -9.07 41.64 -16.23
C LEU A 451 -9.07 40.67 -17.41
N VAL A 452 -10.29 40.22 -17.68
CA VAL A 452 -10.78 39.35 -18.75
C VAL A 452 -10.44 39.93 -20.13
N THR A 453 -9.91 39.07 -21.01
CA THR A 453 -10.14 39.18 -22.46
C THR A 453 -10.25 37.79 -23.08
N ILE A 454 -11.47 37.49 -23.54
CA ILE A 454 -11.83 36.37 -24.41
C ILE A 454 -11.32 36.69 -25.82
N LEU A 455 -10.60 35.78 -26.46
CA LEU A 455 -10.66 35.66 -27.92
C LEU A 455 -10.25 34.25 -28.40
N ILE A 456 -11.19 33.68 -29.13
CA ILE A 456 -11.23 32.40 -29.82
C ILE A 456 -10.16 32.35 -30.92
N SER A 457 -9.48 31.21 -31.09
CA SER A 457 -9.02 30.73 -32.41
C SER A 457 -8.72 29.22 -32.34
N TYR A 458 -9.71 28.43 -32.76
CA TYR A 458 -9.51 27.08 -33.31
C TYR A 458 -9.06 27.22 -34.76
N ILE A 459 -8.01 26.49 -35.19
CA ILE A 459 -7.88 25.79 -36.50
C ILE A 459 -6.44 25.23 -36.70
N ILE A 460 -6.39 23.89 -36.77
CA ILE A 460 -5.67 23.00 -37.73
C ILE A 460 -4.13 23.01 -37.81
N ASN A 461 -3.52 21.85 -37.50
CA ASN A 461 -2.68 21.00 -38.39
C ASN A 461 -2.17 19.80 -37.53
N PHE A 462 -2.68 18.58 -37.69
CA PHE A 462 -2.18 17.51 -38.58
C PHE A 462 -0.66 17.52 -38.77
N PHE A 463 0.05 16.69 -37.99
CA PHE A 463 0.74 15.49 -38.48
C PHE A 463 0.74 14.42 -37.39
#